data_AF-A0A800BNJ3-F1
#
_entry.id   AF-A0A800BNJ3-F1
#
_cell.length_a   1.000
_cell.length_b   1.000
_cell.length_c   1.000
_cell.angle_alpha   90.00
_cell.angle_beta   90.00
_cell.angle_gamma   90.00
#
_symmetry.space_group_name_H-M   'P 1'
#
loop_
_entity.id
_entity.type
_entity.pdbx_description
1 polymer ?
#
loop_
_entity_poly.entity_id
_entity_poly.type
_entity_poly.pdbx_seq_one_letter_code
_entity_poly.pdbx_strand_id
1 'polypeptide(L)' 'MNENDNIWWRIGTSGWNYKHWRGIFYPQNMPQSKWLEFYAEHFDTVELSAT' A
#
# COMPACT_ATOMS: atom_id res chain seq x y z
N MET A 1 26.62 10.26 11.58
CA MET A 1 26.04 9.51 10.45
C MET A 1 27.21 9.19 9.55
N ASN A 2 27.53 7.92 9.39
CA ASN A 2 28.70 7.51 8.63
C ASN A 2 28.33 7.49 7.15
N GLU A 3 29.28 7.76 6.27
CA GLU A 3 29.09 7.84 4.81
C GLU A 3 28.63 6.51 4.16
N ASN A 4 28.54 5.42 4.95
CA ASN A 4 28.19 4.06 4.51
C ASN A 4 26.84 3.54 5.04
N ASP A 5 26.06 4.36 5.76
CA ASP A 5 24.74 3.96 6.25
C ASP A 5 23.70 4.17 5.14
N ASN A 6 23.45 3.13 4.33
CA ASN A 6 22.33 3.15 3.40
C ASN A 6 21.02 3.04 4.19
N ILE A 7 20.29 4.15 4.28
CA ILE A 7 18.96 4.17 4.90
C ILE A 7 17.93 3.78 3.84
N TRP A 8 17.27 2.66 4.07
CA TRP A 8 16.13 2.20 3.26
C TRP A 8 14.84 2.67 3.90
N TRP A 9 14.12 3.56 3.21
CA TRP A 9 12.79 3.99 3.61
C TRP A 9 11.74 3.04 3.02
N ARG A 10 10.85 2.51 3.87
CA ARG A 10 9.66 1.79 3.42
C ARG A 10 8.45 2.69 3.58
N ILE A 11 7.67 2.82 2.52
CA ILE A 11 6.53 3.74 2.44
C ILE A 11 5.24 2.95 2.23
N GLY A 12 4.18 3.37 2.91
CA GLY A 12 2.87 2.74 2.88
C GLY A 12 1.78 3.59 3.54
N THR A 13 0.58 3.06 3.64
CA THR A 13 -0.62 3.74 4.15
C THR A 13 -1.21 3.05 5.39
N SER A 14 -2.09 3.76 6.10
CA SER A 14 -2.82 3.25 7.29
C SER A 14 -3.99 2.34 6.92
N GLY A 15 -3.72 1.34 6.10
CA GLY A 15 -4.71 0.45 5.52
C GLY A 15 -4.73 0.51 3.99
N TRP A 16 -5.38 -0.45 3.36
CA TRP A 16 -5.46 -0.62 1.90
C TRP A 16 -6.91 -0.69 1.43
N ASN A 17 -7.85 -1.02 2.32
CA ASN A 17 -9.21 -1.39 1.91
C ASN A 17 -10.19 -0.21 1.88
N TYR A 18 -9.97 0.75 0.98
CA TYR A 18 -10.81 1.95 0.86
C TYR A 18 -11.61 1.99 -0.43
N LYS A 19 -12.95 2.01 -0.34
CA LYS A 19 -13.82 2.02 -1.53
C LYS A 19 -13.64 3.23 -2.43
N HIS A 20 -13.32 4.39 -1.85
CA HIS A 20 -13.11 5.63 -2.60
C HIS A 20 -11.81 5.65 -3.42
N TRP A 21 -10.91 4.66 -3.25
CA TRP A 21 -9.72 4.51 -4.08
C TRP A 21 -10.01 3.86 -5.44
N ARG A 22 -11.20 3.28 -5.63
CA ARG A 22 -11.62 2.72 -6.91
C ARG A 22 -11.74 3.82 -7.98
N GLY A 23 -11.13 3.58 -9.13
CA GLY A 23 -11.03 4.54 -10.23
C GLY A 23 -9.95 5.61 -10.04
N ILE A 24 -9.26 5.63 -8.88
CA ILE A 24 -8.17 6.55 -8.58
C ILE A 24 -6.84 5.79 -8.47
N PHE A 25 -6.81 4.79 -7.58
CA PHE A 25 -5.67 3.90 -7.38
C PHE A 25 -5.99 2.48 -7.86
N TYR A 26 -7.15 1.94 -7.49
CA TYR A 26 -7.59 0.63 -7.98
C TYR A 26 -8.32 0.77 -9.33
N PRO A 27 -8.08 -0.12 -10.31
CA PRO A 27 -8.87 -0.15 -11.54
C PRO A 27 -10.37 -0.28 -11.27
N GLN A 28 -11.19 0.41 -12.07
CA GLN A 28 -12.64 0.56 -11.85
C GLN A 28 -13.38 -0.76 -11.62
N ASN A 29 -13.02 -1.80 -12.38
CA ASN A 29 -13.69 -3.11 -12.39
C ASN A 29 -12.92 -4.19 -11.63
N MET A 30 -11.93 -3.83 -10.82
CA MET A 30 -11.14 -4.80 -10.07
C MET A 30 -11.95 -5.40 -8.89
N PRO A 31 -11.98 -6.73 -8.73
CA PRO A 31 -12.54 -7.37 -7.54
C PRO A 31 -11.82 -6.90 -6.27
N GLN A 32 -12.56 -6.59 -5.20
CA GLN A 32 -11.99 -6.12 -3.94
C GLN A 32 -11.04 -7.15 -3.31
N SER A 33 -11.26 -8.44 -3.55
CA SER A 33 -10.36 -9.53 -3.11
C SER A 33 -8.94 -9.42 -3.70
N LYS A 34 -8.76 -8.66 -4.78
CA LYS A 34 -7.47 -8.42 -5.45
C LYS A 34 -6.78 -7.12 -5.01
N TRP A 35 -7.39 -6.33 -4.14
CA TRP A 35 -6.86 -5.01 -3.77
C TRP A 35 -5.58 -5.07 -2.95
N LEU A 36 -5.41 -6.08 -2.09
CA LEU A 36 -4.16 -6.23 -1.33
C LEU A 36 -2.99 -6.61 -2.25
N GLU A 37 -3.24 -7.52 -3.21
CA GLU A 37 -2.26 -7.93 -4.22
C GLU A 37 -1.82 -6.72 -5.05
N PHE A 38 -2.78 -5.96 -5.59
CA PHE A 38 -2.48 -4.72 -6.32
C PHE A 38 -1.75 -3.68 -5.47
N TYR A 39 -2.16 -3.51 -4.21
CA TYR A 39 -1.51 -2.57 -3.29
C TYR A 39 -0.03 -2.94 -3.06
N ALA A 40 0.26 -4.24 -2.87
CA ALA A 40 1.61 -4.75 -2.62
C ALA A 40 2.56 -4.62 -3.83
N GLU A 41 2.01 -4.42 -5.04
CA GLU A 41 2.81 -4.08 -6.22
C GLU A 41 3.29 -2.61 -6.23
N HIS A 42 2.73 -1.75 -5.40
CA HIS A 42 2.99 -0.29 -5.40
C HIS A 42 3.60 0.24 -4.10
N PHE A 43 3.38 -0.43 -2.97
CA PHE A 43 3.85 -0.01 -1.65
C PHE A 43 4.50 -1.16 -0.89
N ASP A 44 5.58 -0.86 -0.17
CA ASP A 44 6.39 -1.85 0.56
C ASP A 44 5.76 -2.30 1.88
N THR A 45 4.84 -1.49 2.42
CA THR A 45 4.26 -1.71 3.74
C THR A 45 2.82 -1.20 3.81
N VAL A 46 2.08 -1.69 4.81
CA VAL A 46 0.76 -1.22 5.18
C VAL A 46 0.60 -1.37 6.68
N GLU A 47 0.06 -0.34 7.34
CA GLU A 47 -0.33 -0.45 8.74
C GLU A 47 -1.73 -1.09 8.83
N LEU A 48 -1.89 -2.03 9.76
CA LEU A 48 -3.15 -2.72 10.03
C LEU A 48 -3.74 -2.24 11.36
N SER A 49 -5.00 -1.82 11.34
CA SER A 49 -5.79 -1.59 12.55
C SER A 49 -7.06 -2.45 12.47
N ALA A 50 -7.00 -3.65 13.04
CA ALA A 50 -8.16 -4.51 13.20
C ALA A 50 -8.80 -4.23 14.58
N THR A 51 -10.13 -4.05 14.60
CA THR A 51 -10.94 -3.96 15.82
C THR A 51 -11.69 -5.27 16.02
#